data_AF-A0AA42DME1-F1
#
_entry.id   AF-A0AA42DME1-F1
#
_cell.length_a   1.000
_cell.length_b   1.000
_cell.length_c   1.000
_cell.angle_alpha   90.00
_cell.angle_beta   90.00
_cell.angle_gamma   90.00
#
_symmetry.space_group_name_H-M   'P 1'
#
loop_
_entity.id
_entity.type
_entity.pdbx_description
1 polymer ?
#
loop_
_entity_poly.entity_id
_entity_poly.type
_entity_poly.pdbx_seq_one_letter_code
_entity_poly.pdbx_strand_id
1 'polypeptide(L)'
;MTLSEINKQIVELKKIRDILLIPIVNEQHFIFRAYIETESLERTRKLVTEANIRKEDGNKYQVNDISVFISKECICVDKVTQEVARAILKRNSIKR
;
A
#
# COMPACT_ATOMS: atom_id res chain seq x y z
N MET A 1 -24.52 -11.04 4.02
CA MET A 1 -23.15 -11.54 4.15
C MET A 1 -23.21 -13.04 4.38
N THR A 2 -22.63 -13.86 3.52
CA THR A 2 -22.66 -15.33 3.62
C THR A 2 -21.42 -15.88 4.31
N LEU A 3 -21.47 -17.12 4.83
CA LEU A 3 -20.30 -17.80 5.40
C LEU A 3 -19.11 -17.84 4.42
N SER A 4 -19.40 -18.01 3.13
CA SER A 4 -18.40 -17.99 2.04
C SER A 4 -17.73 -16.62 1.91
N GLU A 5 -18.49 -15.54 1.99
CA GLU A 5 -17.95 -14.17 1.95
C GLU A 5 -17.09 -13.86 3.18
N ILE A 6 -17.51 -14.30 4.36
CA ILE A 6 -16.73 -14.16 5.60
C ILE A 6 -15.39 -14.90 5.47
N ASN A 7 -15.39 -16.13 4.97
CA ASN A 7 -14.17 -16.91 4.79
C ASN A 7 -13.20 -16.24 3.80
N LYS A 8 -13.70 -15.63 2.72
CA LYS A 8 -12.86 -14.85 1.79
C LYS A 8 -12.23 -13.64 2.48
N GLN A 9 -12.99 -12.89 3.26
CA GLN A 9 -12.46 -11.76 4.01
C GLN A 9 -11.39 -12.17 5.02
N ILE A 10 -11.56 -13.30 5.71
CA ILE A 10 -10.55 -13.83 6.64
C ILE A 10 -9.23 -14.14 5.90
N VAL A 11 -9.31 -14.73 4.70
CA VAL A 11 -8.11 -15.04 3.89
C VAL A 11 -7.41 -13.75 3.45
N GLU A 12 -8.17 -12.75 2.99
CA GLU A 12 -7.61 -11.45 2.61
C GLU A 12 -6.93 -10.74 3.80
N LEU A 13 -7.58 -10.74 4.96
CA LEU A 13 -7.03 -10.13 6.18
C LEU A 13 -5.76 -10.84 6.65
N LYS A 14 -5.70 -12.18 6.58
CA LYS A 14 -4.47 -12.93 6.87
C LYS A 14 -3.34 -12.53 5.93
N LYS A 15 -3.63 -12.39 4.63
CA LYS A 15 -2.64 -11.95 3.64
C LYS A 15 -2.10 -10.54 3.96
N ILE A 16 -2.98 -9.60 4.32
CA ILE A 16 -2.58 -8.25 4.74
C ILE A 16 -1.70 -8.30 5.99
N ARG A 17 -2.13 -9.05 7.02
CA ARG A 17 -1.36 -9.23 8.27
C ARG A 17 0.04 -9.74 7.97
N ASP A 18 0.15 -10.79 7.15
CA ASP A 18 1.43 -11.42 6.85
C ASP A 18 2.38 -10.43 6.15
N ILE A 19 1.87 -9.61 5.22
CA ILE A 19 2.66 -8.54 4.57
C ILE A 19 3.17 -7.51 5.59
N LEU A 20 2.31 -7.08 6.51
CA LEU A 20 2.66 -6.06 7.51
C LEU A 20 3.68 -6.55 8.53
N LEU A 21 3.80 -7.87 8.74
CA LEU A 21 4.78 -8.48 9.65
C LEU A 21 6.18 -8.67 9.03
N ILE A 22 6.31 -8.65 7.71
CA ILE A 22 7.62 -8.77 7.06
C ILE A 22 8.48 -7.56 7.50
N PRO A 23 9.82 -7.64 7.59
CA PRO A 23 10.67 -6.47 7.83
C PRO A 23 10.63 -5.44 6.68
N ILE A 24 10.70 -4.15 7.00
CA ILE A 24 10.87 -3.08 6.01
C ILE A 24 12.36 -2.95 5.71
N VAL A 25 12.75 -3.15 4.45
CA VAL A 25 14.18 -3.15 4.04
C VAL A 25 14.58 -1.94 3.20
N ASN A 26 13.60 -1.22 2.63
CA ASN A 26 13.83 -0.03 1.82
C ASN A 26 12.62 0.92 1.87
N GLU A 27 12.77 2.12 1.32
CA GLU A 27 11.73 3.15 1.32
C GLU A 27 10.51 2.74 0.48
N GLN A 28 10.72 2.01 -0.62
CA GLN A 28 9.63 1.54 -1.46
C GLN A 28 8.73 0.54 -0.71
N HIS A 29 9.31 -0.39 0.05
CA HIS A 29 8.60 -1.28 0.98
C HIS A 29 7.77 -0.47 1.98
N PHE A 30 8.37 0.58 2.55
CA PHE A 30 7.67 1.45 3.49
C PHE A 30 6.42 2.07 2.85
N ILE A 31 6.56 2.67 1.66
CA ILE A 31 5.44 3.33 0.96
C ILE A 31 4.31 2.33 0.67
N PHE A 32 4.64 1.15 0.15
CA PHE A 32 3.64 0.12 -0.16
C PHE A 32 2.91 -0.35 1.10
N ARG A 33 3.62 -0.57 2.21
CA ARG A 33 2.99 -1.05 3.45
C ARG A 33 2.22 0.02 4.18
N ALA A 34 2.72 1.25 4.22
CA ALA A 34 1.97 2.39 4.74
C ALA A 34 0.65 2.56 3.97
N TYR A 35 0.65 2.29 2.67
CA TYR A 35 -0.59 2.28 1.89
C TYR A 35 -1.52 1.12 2.23
N ILE A 36 -1.01 -0.09 2.35
CA ILE A 36 -1.81 -1.26 2.74
C ILE A 36 -2.41 -1.10 4.13
N GLU A 37 -1.62 -0.60 5.09
CA GLU A 37 -2.04 -0.38 6.47
C GLU A 37 -3.13 0.69 6.57
N THR A 38 -2.95 1.81 5.86
CA THR A 38 -3.87 2.95 6.00
C THR A 38 -5.06 2.90 5.04
N GLU A 39 -4.96 2.12 3.96
CA GLU A 39 -5.87 2.09 2.81
C GLU A 39 -6.24 3.49 2.27
N SER A 40 -5.41 4.49 2.53
CA SER A 40 -5.72 5.90 2.28
C SER A 40 -4.48 6.63 1.82
N LEU A 41 -4.50 7.12 0.58
CA LEU A 41 -3.37 7.84 -0.01
C LEU A 41 -2.97 9.06 0.82
N GLU A 42 -3.94 9.76 1.41
CA GLU A 42 -3.68 10.95 2.22
C GLU A 42 -3.01 10.61 3.55
N ARG A 43 -3.42 9.51 4.20
CA ARG A 43 -2.75 9.03 5.42
C ARG A 43 -1.37 8.47 5.10
N THR A 44 -1.23 7.75 3.98
CA THR A 44 0.06 7.26 3.50
C THR A 44 1.03 8.42 3.28
N ARG A 45 0.59 9.50 2.62
CA ARG A 45 1.41 10.70 2.40
C ARG A 45 1.94 11.28 3.70
N LYS A 46 1.11 11.35 4.74
CA LYS A 46 1.53 11.84 6.06
C LYS A 46 2.61 10.94 6.65
N LEU A 47 2.41 9.62 6.68
CA LEU A 47 3.40 8.66 7.19
C LEU A 47 4.73 8.73 6.42
N VAL A 48 4.67 8.79 5.09
CA VAL A 48 5.87 8.92 4.23
C VAL A 48 6.62 10.22 4.51
N THR A 49 5.89 11.32 4.75
CA THR A 49 6.48 12.62 5.10
C THR A 49 7.11 12.60 6.50
N GLU A 50 6.45 11.97 7.47
CA GLU A 50 6.94 11.81 8.85
C GLU A 50 8.19 10.93 8.91
N ALA A 51 8.27 9.91 8.05
CA ALA A 51 9.47 9.09 7.86
C ALA A 51 10.60 9.81 7.07
N ASN A 52 10.39 11.06 6.66
CA ASN A 52 11.32 11.87 5.85
C ASN A 52 11.76 11.20 4.52
N ILE A 53 10.90 10.34 3.97
CA ILE A 53 11.13 9.72 2.66
C ILE A 53 10.78 10.73 1.56
N ARG A 54 11.71 10.93 0.62
CA ARG A 54 11.62 11.94 -0.43
C ARG A 54 11.79 11.30 -1.80
N LYS A 55 11.31 12.01 -2.82
CA LYS A 55 11.56 11.64 -4.21
C LYS A 55 13.04 11.88 -4.55
N GLU A 56 13.48 11.32 -5.68
CA GLU A 56 14.85 11.46 -6.19
C GLU A 56 15.25 12.93 -6.41
N ASP A 57 14.29 13.80 -6.73
CA ASP A 57 14.46 15.25 -6.89
C ASP A 57 14.50 16.02 -5.54
N GLY A 58 14.42 15.32 -4.41
CA GLY A 58 14.39 15.90 -3.05
C GLY A 58 13.02 16.45 -2.63
N ASN A 59 12.02 16.43 -3.52
CA ASN A 59 10.68 16.90 -3.19
C ASN A 59 9.89 15.88 -2.35
N LYS A 60 8.93 16.39 -1.58
CA LYS A 60 8.00 15.54 -0.84
C LYS A 60 7.04 14.84 -1.80
N TYR A 61 6.65 13.61 -1.45
CA TYR A 61 5.59 12.89 -2.15
C TYR A 61 4.25 13.61 -2.03
N GLN A 62 3.58 13.82 -3.16
CA GLN A 62 2.17 14.23 -3.22
C GLN A 62 1.26 13.01 -3.26
N VAL A 63 -0.04 13.21 -3.02
CA VAL A 63 -1.06 12.13 -3.10
C VAL A 63 -1.04 11.43 -4.46
N ASN A 64 -0.97 12.22 -5.53
CA ASN A 64 -0.92 11.69 -6.89
C ASN A 64 0.36 10.91 -7.17
N ASP A 65 1.50 11.37 -6.62
CA ASP A 65 2.78 10.66 -6.75
C ASP A 65 2.67 9.25 -6.14
N ILE A 66 2.09 9.13 -4.93
CA ILE A 66 1.90 7.85 -4.26
C ILE A 66 0.93 6.96 -5.04
N SER A 67 -0.18 7.51 -5.54
CA SER A 67 -1.13 6.75 -6.36
C SER A 67 -0.47 6.16 -7.61
N VAL A 68 0.32 6.97 -8.32
CA VAL A 68 1.08 6.55 -9.51
C VAL A 68 2.14 5.52 -9.13
N PHE A 69 2.82 5.72 -8.00
CA PHE A 69 3.85 4.82 -7.49
C PHE A 69 3.29 3.41 -7.19
N ILE A 70 2.17 3.33 -6.46
CA ILE A 70 1.49 2.05 -6.14
C ILE A 70 0.98 1.36 -7.41
N SER A 71 0.58 2.13 -8.42
CA SER A 71 0.06 1.59 -9.69
C SER A 71 1.15 0.98 -10.58
N LYS A 72 2.41 1.38 -10.40
CA LYS A 72 3.55 0.91 -11.20
C LYS A 72 4.17 -0.35 -10.62
N GLU A 73 4.90 -1.08 -11.46
CA GLU A 73 5.74 -2.20 -11.03
C GLU A 73 7.00 -1.69 -10.32
N CYS A 74 7.29 -2.26 -9.15
CA CYS A 74 8.43 -1.91 -8.34
C CYS A 74 9.28 -3.15 -8.06
N ILE A 75 10.43 -3.26 -8.72
CA ILE A 75 11.33 -4.42 -8.59
C ILE A 75 11.78 -4.62 -7.14
N CYS A 76 11.88 -3.52 -6.38
CA CYS A 76 12.32 -3.52 -4.99
C CYS A 76 11.27 -3.99 -3.99
N VAL A 77 10.05 -4.36 -4.43
CA VAL A 77 8.93 -4.80 -3.58
C VAL A 77 8.42 -6.14 -4.09
N ASP A 78 8.12 -7.09 -3.21
CA ASP A 78 7.61 -8.38 -3.63
C ASP A 78 6.25 -8.26 -4.36
N LYS A 79 6.01 -9.18 -5.30
CA LYS A 79 4.82 -9.15 -6.16
C LYS A 79 3.51 -9.21 -5.36
N VAL A 80 3.51 -9.96 -4.26
CA VAL A 80 2.31 -10.17 -3.43
C VAL A 80 1.88 -8.87 -2.76
N THR A 81 2.83 -8.13 -2.19
CA THR A 81 2.61 -6.79 -1.62
C THR A 81 2.10 -5.82 -2.67
N GLN A 82 2.70 -5.81 -3.86
CA GLN A 82 2.26 -4.93 -4.95
C GLN A 82 0.83 -5.24 -5.39
N GLU A 83 0.47 -6.51 -5.54
CA GLU A 83 -0.88 -6.94 -5.93
C GLU A 83 -1.93 -6.52 -4.89
N VAL A 84 -1.65 -6.70 -3.60
CA VAL A 84 -2.57 -6.30 -2.52
C VAL A 84 -2.77 -4.79 -2.51
N ALA A 85 -1.70 -4.00 -2.60
CA ALA A 85 -1.80 -2.55 -2.66
C ALA A 85 -2.64 -2.09 -3.87
N ARG A 86 -2.42 -2.67 -5.05
CA ARG A 86 -3.20 -2.33 -6.25
C ARG A 86 -4.67 -2.75 -6.14
N ALA A 87 -4.95 -3.89 -5.51
CA ALA A 87 -6.32 -4.32 -5.26
C ALA A 87 -7.07 -3.33 -4.35
N ILE A 88 -6.42 -2.87 -3.27
CA ILE A 88 -6.95 -1.83 -2.38
C ILE A 88 -7.18 -0.53 -3.15
N LEU A 89 -6.20 -0.10 -3.96
CA LEU A 89 -6.30 1.11 -4.77
C LEU A 89 -7.48 1.05 -5.75
N LYS A 90 -7.61 -0.04 -6.49
CA LYS A 90 -8.73 -0.26 -7.43
C LYS A 90 -10.08 -0.21 -6.70
N ARG A 91 -10.19 -0.88 -5.55
CA ARG A 91 -11.42 -0.89 -4.73
C ARG A 91 -11.81 0.52 -4.28
N ASN A 92 -10.83 1.34 -3.92
CA ASN A 92 -11.08 2.70 -3.43
C ASN A 92 -11.37 3.69 -4.56
N SER A 93 -10.81 3.49 -5.75
CA SER A 93 -11.11 4.31 -6.93
C SER A 93 -12.53 4.10 -7.46
N ILE A 94 -13.11 2.90 -7.30
CA ILE A 94 -14.49 2.60 -7.73
C ILE A 94 -15.54 3.24 -6.80
N LYS A 95 -15.17 3.58 -5.56
CA LYS A 95 -16.07 4.19 -4.57
C LYS A 95 -16.18 5.72 -4.67
N ARG A 96 -15.46 6.36 -5.61
CA ARG A 96 -15.55 7.80 -5.90
C ARG A 96 -16.45 8.03 -7.10
#